data_AF-A0A373RUW3-F1
#
_entry.id   AF-A0A373RUW3-F1
#
_cell.length_a   1.000
_cell.length_b   1.000
_cell.length_c   1.000
_cell.angle_alpha   90.00
_cell.angle_beta   90.00
_cell.angle_gamma   90.00
#
_symmetry.space_group_name_H-M   'P 1'
#
loop_
_entity.id
_entity.type
_entity.pdbx_description
1 polymer ?
#
loop_
_entity_poly.entity_id
_entity_poly.type
_entity_poly.pdbx_seq_one_letter_code
_entity_poly.pdbx_strand_id
1 'polypeptide(L)'
;MNRGCCGANNMQNRRAASNNMELKMESRNFPRKMQHVDHMIPAMAYVPMQRFEQIYDLSAALKNGTLFPELCKPFCGKGGGQCL
;
A
#
# COMPACT_ATOMS: atom_id res chain seq x y z
N MET A 1 0.85 60.87 40.74
CA MET A 1 0.83 61.27 39.32
C MET A 1 1.64 60.27 38.52
N ASN A 2 0.99 59.42 37.71
CA ASN A 2 1.67 58.65 36.68
C ASN A 2 0.74 58.53 35.48
N ARG A 3 1.13 59.14 34.36
CA ARG A 3 0.48 59.06 33.05
C ARG A 3 1.18 57.95 32.27
N GLY A 4 0.45 56.94 31.84
CA GLY A 4 0.93 55.91 30.92
C GLY A 4 -0.15 55.65 29.87
N CYS A 5 0.15 56.01 28.62
CA CYS A 5 -0.76 56.04 27.49
C CYS A 5 -1.27 54.64 27.08
N CYS A 6 -2.59 54.52 26.87
CA CYS A 6 -3.20 53.38 26.18
C CYS A 6 -3.01 53.55 24.66
N GLY A 7 -2.20 52.69 24.05
CA GLY A 7 -2.00 52.63 22.59
C GLY A 7 -3.28 52.18 21.88
N ALA A 8 -3.59 52.86 20.77
CA ALA A 8 -4.80 52.71 19.98
C ALA A 8 -4.97 51.31 19.35
N ASN A 9 -6.20 50.80 19.39
CA ASN A 9 -6.62 49.60 18.69
C ASN A 9 -6.69 49.87 17.17
N ASN A 10 -5.84 49.23 16.36
CA ASN A 10 -6.01 49.17 14.91
C ASN A 10 -6.93 47.98 14.57
N MET A 11 -8.24 48.24 14.52
CA MET A 11 -9.28 47.28 14.09
C MET A 11 -9.64 47.46 12.61
N GLN A 12 -8.66 47.35 11.70
CA GLN A 12 -8.93 47.47 10.25
C GLN A 12 -8.39 46.34 9.37
N ASN A 13 -7.83 45.24 9.90
CA ASN A 13 -7.33 44.15 9.05
C ASN A 13 -7.80 42.73 9.42
N ARG A 14 -9.11 42.52 9.60
CA ARG A 14 -9.73 41.18 9.67
C ARG A 14 -10.71 40.90 8.53
N ARG A 15 -10.41 41.33 7.30
CA ARG A 15 -11.29 41.08 6.12
C ARG A 15 -10.59 40.44 4.92
N ALA A 16 -9.40 39.87 5.09
CA ALA A 16 -8.65 39.25 3.99
C ALA A 16 -8.32 37.75 4.19
N ALA A 17 -9.17 37.00 4.92
CA ALA A 17 -8.98 35.55 5.09
C ALA A 17 -10.24 34.72 4.78
N SER A 18 -11.22 35.29 4.07
CA SER A 18 -12.25 34.49 3.38
C SER A 18 -11.82 34.21 1.95
N ASN A 19 -10.66 33.57 1.78
CA ASN A 19 -10.35 32.93 0.51
C ASN A 19 -10.91 31.51 0.58
N ASN A 20 -11.98 31.33 -0.18
CA ASN A 20 -12.59 30.06 -0.55
C ASN A 20 -11.50 29.07 -1.01
N MET A 21 -11.11 28.12 -0.15
CA MET A 21 -10.25 27.00 -0.55
C MET A 21 -11.12 25.94 -1.21
N GLU A 22 -11.63 26.24 -2.40
CA GLU A 22 -12.02 25.18 -3.32
C GLU A 22 -10.73 24.56 -3.85
N LEU A 23 -10.27 23.51 -3.15
CA LEU A 23 -9.16 22.68 -3.59
C LEU A 23 -9.58 21.99 -4.88
N LYS A 24 -9.34 22.65 -6.02
CA LYS A 24 -9.26 21.98 -7.31
C LYS A 24 -8.10 21.01 -7.23
N MET A 25 -8.42 19.77 -6.91
CA MET A 25 -7.48 18.65 -6.94
C MET A 25 -7.17 18.37 -8.41
N GLU A 26 -6.20 19.11 -8.95
CA GLU A 26 -5.52 18.69 -10.17
C GLU A 26 -4.91 17.32 -9.92
N SER A 27 -5.01 16.45 -10.94
CA SER A 27 -4.47 15.10 -10.93
C SER A 27 -2.94 15.16 -10.88
N ARG A 28 -2.39 15.35 -9.69
CA ARG A 28 -0.96 15.28 -9.47
C ARG A 28 -0.54 13.82 -9.59
N ASN A 29 0.43 13.57 -10.45
CA ASN A 29 1.03 12.25 -10.64
C ASN A 29 1.83 11.90 -9.37
N PHE A 30 1.13 11.35 -8.37
CA PHE A 30 1.72 10.95 -7.09
C PHE A 30 2.63 9.73 -7.30
N PRO A 31 3.82 9.68 -6.68
CA PRO A 31 4.64 8.47 -6.71
C PRO A 31 3.85 7.30 -6.12
N ARG A 32 3.72 6.21 -6.88
CA ARG A 32 2.87 5.02 -6.65
C ARG A 32 2.94 4.35 -5.26
N LYS A 33 3.84 4.77 -4.39
CA LYS A 33 4.15 4.08 -3.12
C LYS A 33 3.22 4.42 -1.96
N MET A 34 2.27 5.34 -2.12
CA MET A 34 1.45 5.83 -1.01
C MET A 34 -0.01 6.16 -1.41
N GLN A 35 -0.59 5.34 -2.28
CA GLN A 35 -2.02 5.40 -2.60
C GLN A 35 -2.78 4.40 -1.73
N HIS A 36 -4.01 4.75 -1.32
CA HIS A 36 -4.92 3.81 -0.66
C HIS A 36 -5.19 2.61 -1.58
N VAL A 37 -5.34 1.41 -1.02
CA VAL A 37 -5.45 0.15 -1.80
C VAL A 37 -6.55 0.18 -2.87
N ASP A 38 -7.65 0.91 -2.62
CA ASP A 38 -8.76 1.09 -3.58
C ASP A 38 -8.36 1.79 -4.88
N HIS A 39 -7.23 2.52 -4.89
CA HIS A 39 -6.73 3.23 -6.06
C HIS A 39 -5.60 2.47 -6.78
N MET A 40 -5.25 1.27 -6.30
CA MET A 40 -4.27 0.42 -6.98
C MET A 40 -4.97 -0.44 -8.04
N ILE A 41 -4.30 -0.67 -9.17
CA ILE A 41 -4.79 -1.61 -10.18
C ILE A 41 -4.67 -3.03 -9.58
N PRO A 42 -5.76 -3.84 -9.59
CA PRO A 42 -5.68 -5.23 -9.14
C PRO A 42 -4.60 -5.98 -9.92
N ALA A 43 -3.67 -6.61 -9.18
CA ALA A 43 -2.70 -7.49 -9.80
C ALA A 43 -3.40 -8.80 -10.21
N MET A 44 -3.20 -9.22 -11.45
CA MET A 44 -3.68 -10.49 -11.98
C MET A 44 -2.48 -11.33 -12.42
N ALA A 45 -2.47 -12.60 -12.03
CA ALA A 45 -1.51 -13.58 -12.51
C ALA A 45 -2.27 -14.75 -13.13
N TYR A 46 -1.81 -15.20 -14.30
CA TYR A 46 -2.39 -16.38 -14.95
C TYR A 46 -1.73 -17.63 -14.40
N VAL A 47 -2.54 -18.64 -14.12
CA VAL A 47 -2.05 -19.98 -13.78
C VAL A 47 -1.88 -20.77 -15.08
N PRO A 48 -0.67 -21.24 -15.43
CA PRO A 48 -0.48 -22.08 -16.61
C PRO A 48 -1.21 -23.42 -16.45
N MET A 49 -1.67 -23.98 -17.55
CA MET A 49 -2.21 -25.35 -17.56
C MET A 49 -1.08 -26.33 -17.23
N GLN A 50 -1.24 -27.07 -16.14
CA GLN A 50 -0.29 -28.10 -15.70
C GLN A 50 -0.68 -29.46 -16.30
N ARG A 51 0.32 -30.20 -16.79
CA ARG A 51 0.15 -31.59 -17.22
C ARG A 51 0.19 -32.49 -15.99
N PHE A 52 -0.61 -33.55 -15.99
CA PHE A 52 -0.55 -34.55 -14.93
C PHE A 52 0.63 -35.50 -15.20
N GLU A 53 1.66 -35.38 -14.37
CA GLU A 53 2.84 -36.25 -14.37
C GLU A 53 2.76 -37.32 -13.26
N GLN A 54 3.87 -38.02 -13.03
CA GLN A 54 4.00 -39.02 -11.97
C GLN A 54 3.68 -38.43 -10.58
N ILE A 55 2.76 -39.07 -9.85
CA ILE A 55 2.41 -38.68 -8.47
C ILE A 55 3.23 -39.47 -7.44
N TYR A 56 3.37 -38.91 -6.25
CA TYR A 56 3.85 -39.63 -5.08
C TYR A 56 2.92 -40.79 -4.69
N ASP A 57 3.47 -41.79 -4.00
CA ASP A 57 2.66 -42.71 -3.19
C ASP A 57 1.90 -41.95 -2.09
N LEU A 58 0.75 -42.47 -1.65
CA LEU A 58 -0.12 -41.78 -0.70
C LEU A 58 0.60 -41.33 0.57
N SER A 59 1.47 -42.18 1.14
CA SER A 59 2.21 -41.87 2.37
C SER A 59 3.14 -40.67 2.16
N ALA A 60 3.80 -40.60 1.01
CA ALA A 60 4.69 -39.49 0.67
C ALA A 60 3.91 -38.22 0.31
N ALA A 61 2.79 -38.35 -0.41
CA ALA A 61 1.93 -37.21 -0.74
C ALA A 61 1.38 -36.53 0.52
N LEU A 62 0.94 -37.32 1.49
CA LEU A 62 0.39 -36.82 2.75
C LEU A 62 1.46 -36.12 3.61
N LYS A 63 2.71 -36.63 3.59
CA LYS A 63 3.84 -35.99 4.27
C LYS A 63 4.26 -34.66 3.62
N ASN A 64 4.33 -34.62 2.29
CA ASN A 64 4.78 -33.42 1.56
C ASN A 64 3.67 -32.38 1.33
N GLY A 65 2.40 -32.74 1.53
CA GLY A 65 1.26 -31.85 1.31
C GLY A 65 0.91 -31.62 -0.16
N THR A 66 1.46 -32.44 -1.07
CA THR A 66 1.18 -32.39 -2.51
C THR A 66 1.25 -33.79 -3.11
N LEU A 67 0.36 -34.11 -4.05
CA LEU A 67 0.45 -35.32 -4.88
C LEU A 67 1.57 -35.23 -5.91
N PHE A 68 1.87 -34.01 -6.37
CA PHE A 68 2.78 -33.74 -7.47
C PHE A 68 4.16 -33.37 -6.92
N PRO A 69 5.21 -34.17 -7.20
CA PRO A 69 6.58 -33.87 -6.79
C PRO A 69 7.07 -32.50 -7.26
N GLU A 70 6.68 -32.11 -8.48
CA GLU A 70 7.00 -30.82 -9.10
C GLU A 70 6.44 -29.59 -8.34
N LEU A 71 5.42 -29.79 -7.50
CA LEU A 71 4.85 -28.75 -6.64
C LEU A 71 5.48 -28.71 -5.24
N CYS A 72 6.34 -29.68 -4.89
CA CYS A 72 7.07 -29.69 -3.63
C CYS A 72 8.24 -28.70 -3.68
N LYS A 73 7.93 -27.40 -3.75
CA LYS A 73 8.91 -26.31 -3.87
C LYS A 73 9.26 -25.74 -2.50
N PRO A 74 10.53 -25.42 -2.21
CA PRO A 74 10.89 -24.74 -0.98
C PRO A 74 10.20 -23.37 -0.92
N PHE A 75 9.71 -23.00 0.26
CA PHE A 75 9.14 -21.68 0.47
C PHE A 75 10.25 -20.63 0.51
N CYS A 76 10.38 -19.87 -0.58
CA CYS A 76 11.32 -18.75 -0.69
C CYS A 76 10.62 -17.42 -0.45
N GLY A 77 10.20 -17.16 0.79
CA GLY A 77 9.70 -15.84 1.17
C GLY A 77 10.82 -14.80 1.13
N LYS A 78 10.60 -13.65 0.50
CA LYS A 78 11.59 -12.55 0.47
C LYS A 78 11.76 -11.99 1.90
N GLY A 79 12.76 -12.48 2.63
CA GLY A 79 13.04 -12.09 4.02
C GLY A 79 13.10 -13.26 5.02
N GLY A 80 12.65 -14.45 4.64
CA GLY A 80 12.97 -15.70 5.34
C GLY A 80 14.26 -16.28 4.78
N GLY A 81 15.10 -16.89 5.62
CA GLY A 81 16.42 -17.40 5.25
C GLY A 81 16.47 -18.32 4.03
N GLN A 82 17.72 -18.58 3.61
CA GLN A 82 18.13 -19.33 2.41
C GLN A 82 17.20 -20.51 2.09
N CYS A 83 16.71 -20.57 0.85
CA CYS A 83 16.04 -21.76 0.33
C CYS A 83 17.09 -22.88 0.22
N LEU A 84 16.85 -24.00 0.90
CA LEU A 84 17.65 -25.22 0.80
C LEU A 84 17.26 -26.02 -0.44
#